data_AF-A0A914I6W2-F1
#
_entry.id   AF-A0A914I6W2-F1
#
_cell.length_a   1.000
_cell.length_b   1.000
_cell.length_c   1.000
_cell.angle_alpha   90.00
_cell.angle_beta   90.00
_cell.angle_gamma   90.00
#
_symmetry.space_group_name_H-M   'P 1'
#
loop_
_entity.id
_entity.type
_entity.pdbx_description
1 polymer ?
#
loop_
_entity_poly.entity_id
_entity_poly.type
_entity_poly.pdbx_seq_one_letter_code
_entity_poly.pdbx_strand_id
1 'polypeptide(L)'
;MFVTFETGPQNFTIQFFGDNLTVNIRRMNTAIDFVTQEFRKVQKFKKFDTLVKLLLSDIGNGMERTPKGEYLIRKTLVFVERKRSSDMLAIGLKQNNIQAISINRDRTLEQCLKAAEDLASGKIAVLIVTDDATRGLKFTGVETVVNFDLPEQDASERYIHRIGCCTGRVGISFFDPCSSKDLENASDYVKIMKRLGHEVPDFLHEIVAVQM
;
A
#
# COMPACT_ATOMS: atom_id res chain seq x y z
N MET A 1 31.61 -9.60 25.24
CA MET A 1 30.76 -9.17 24.11
C MET A 1 31.14 -7.73 23.81
N PHE A 2 31.68 -7.45 22.63
CA PHE A 2 31.98 -6.09 22.22
C PHE A 2 31.25 -5.84 20.91
N VAL A 3 30.48 -4.77 20.85
CA VAL A 3 29.77 -4.34 19.63
C VAL A 3 30.65 -3.30 18.96
N THR A 4 31.15 -3.61 17.77
CA THR A 4 31.94 -2.68 16.97
C THR A 4 31.03 -2.02 15.95
N PHE A 5 31.07 -0.68 15.91
CA PHE A 5 30.33 0.12 14.94
C PHE A 5 31.26 0.44 13.78
N GLU A 6 31.03 -0.15 12.60
CA GLU A 6 31.64 0.37 11.38
C GLU A 6 30.77 1.52 10.84
N THR A 7 31.43 2.57 10.39
CA THR A 7 30.86 3.90 10.12
C THR A 7 29.79 3.87 9.02
N GLY A 8 28.54 3.76 9.45
CA GLY A 8 27.32 4.06 8.70
C GLY A 8 26.09 3.76 9.57
N PRO A 9 25.02 4.57 9.54
CA PRO A 9 23.88 4.45 10.46
C PRO A 9 23.01 3.18 10.30
N GLN A 10 23.46 2.17 9.54
CA GLN A 10 22.59 1.13 8.97
C GLN A 10 23.05 -0.33 9.16
N ASN A 11 24.30 -0.60 9.57
CA ASN A 11 24.79 -1.98 9.73
C ASN A 11 25.42 -2.18 11.11
N PHE A 12 25.04 -3.28 11.78
CA PHE A 12 25.65 -3.71 13.04
C PHE A 12 26.34 -5.06 12.82
N THR A 13 27.58 -5.15 13.26
CA THR A 13 28.33 -6.40 13.25
C THR A 13 28.56 -6.82 14.70
N ILE A 14 28.03 -7.99 15.07
CA ILE A 14 28.31 -8.59 16.38
C ILE A 14 29.27 -9.76 16.16
N GLN A 15 30.42 -9.69 16.81
CA GLN A 15 31.42 -10.74 16.78
C GLN A 15 31.48 -11.43 18.14
N PHE A 16 31.35 -12.76 18.14
CA PHE A 16 31.54 -13.60 19.32
C PHE A 16 32.96 -14.19 19.29
N PHE A 17 33.64 -14.26 20.44
CA PHE A 17 34.94 -14.92 20.55
C PHE A 17 34.73 -16.35 21.06
N GLY A 18 35.10 -17.34 20.24
CA GLY A 18 34.99 -18.77 20.52
C GLY A 18 34.84 -19.58 19.25
N ASP A 19 33.97 -19.08 18.36
CA ASP A 19 33.78 -19.55 16.99
C ASP A 19 33.83 -18.32 16.08
N ASN A 20 34.43 -18.41 14.88
CA ASN A 20 34.47 -17.33 13.88
C ASN A 20 33.06 -17.07 13.27
N LEU A 21 32.08 -16.77 14.12
CA LEU A 21 30.71 -16.46 13.74
C LEU A 21 30.53 -14.95 13.71
N THR A 22 30.66 -14.37 12.52
CA THR A 22 30.32 -12.97 12.27
C THR A 22 28.84 -12.87 11.94
N VAL A 23 28.03 -12.32 12.84
CA VAL A 23 26.61 -12.08 12.58
C VAL A 23 26.46 -10.65 12.06
N ASN A 24 26.20 -10.53 10.76
CA ASN A 24 25.83 -9.25 10.14
C ASN A 24 24.34 -8.99 10.39
N ILE A 25 24.04 -8.07 11.31
CA ILE A 25 22.67 -7.63 11.58
C ILE A 25 22.44 -6.36 10.76
N ARG A 26 21.81 -6.53 9.59
CA ARG A 26 21.23 -5.39 8.87
C ARG A 26 20.00 -4.93 9.66
N ARG A 27 19.90 -3.61 9.86
CA ARG A 27 18.66 -3.03 10.39
C ARG A 27 17.58 -3.23 9.32
N MET A 28 16.71 -4.22 9.50
CA MET A 28 15.49 -4.36 8.71
C MET A 28 14.64 -3.13 9.01
N ASN A 29 14.71 -2.14 8.13
CA ASN A 29 14.01 -0.89 8.33
C ASN A 29 12.59 -1.11 7.83
N THR A 30 11.67 -1.29 8.78
CA THR A 30 10.21 -1.17 8.63
C THR A 30 9.52 -2.44 8.09
N ALA A 31 8.27 -2.66 8.52
CA ALA A 31 7.38 -3.75 8.06
C ALA A 31 7.18 -3.81 6.53
N ILE A 32 7.64 -2.78 5.82
CA ILE A 32 7.59 -2.59 4.36
C ILE A 32 8.40 -3.66 3.62
N ASP A 33 9.54 -4.09 4.17
CA ASP A 33 10.43 -5.07 3.53
C ASP A 33 9.73 -6.43 3.27
N PHE A 34 8.64 -6.72 3.99
CA PHE A 34 7.85 -7.95 3.86
C PHE A 34 6.58 -7.79 3.02
N VAL A 35 6.33 -6.60 2.46
CA VAL A 35 5.12 -6.32 1.67
C VAL A 35 5.41 -6.58 0.21
N THR A 36 4.71 -7.54 -0.41
CA THR A 36 4.81 -7.75 -1.85
C THR A 36 4.21 -6.56 -2.58
N GLN A 37 4.98 -5.89 -3.42
CA GLN A 37 4.54 -4.70 -4.15
C GLN A 37 4.36 -5.00 -5.64
N GLU A 38 3.18 -4.71 -6.17
CA GLU A 38 2.83 -4.92 -7.57
C GLU A 38 2.38 -3.60 -8.20
N PHE A 39 2.98 -3.22 -9.33
CA PHE A 39 2.50 -2.10 -10.14
C PHE A 39 1.71 -2.62 -11.33
N ARG A 40 0.47 -2.12 -11.50
CA ARG A 40 -0.39 -2.41 -12.65
C ARG A 40 -0.59 -1.17 -13.49
N LYS A 41 -0.30 -1.28 -14.78
CA LYS A 41 -0.59 -0.23 -15.76
C LYS A 41 -2.09 -0.16 -16.02
N VAL A 42 -2.76 0.89 -15.54
CA VAL A 42 -4.21 1.06 -15.65
C VAL A 42 -4.56 2.52 -15.97
N GLN A 43 -5.23 2.72 -17.10
CA GLN A 43 -5.76 4.03 -17.49
C GLN A 43 -6.86 4.50 -16.54
N LYS A 44 -6.95 5.82 -16.29
CA LYS A 44 -7.94 6.46 -15.43
C LYS A 44 -9.36 5.88 -15.48
N PHE A 45 -9.92 5.70 -16.68
CA PHE A 45 -11.30 5.22 -16.86
C PHE A 45 -11.50 3.76 -16.46
N LYS A 46 -10.44 2.94 -16.54
CA LYS A 46 -10.47 1.51 -16.19
C LYS A 46 -10.06 1.24 -14.74
N LYS A 47 -9.57 2.25 -14.00
CA LYS A 47 -9.13 2.08 -12.61
C LYS A 47 -10.24 1.56 -11.71
N PHE A 48 -11.46 2.10 -11.86
CA PHE A 48 -12.61 1.67 -11.06
C PHE A 48 -12.99 0.21 -11.32
N ASP A 49 -13.16 -0.18 -12.59
CA ASP A 49 -13.48 -1.56 -12.95
C ASP A 49 -12.39 -2.53 -12.51
N THR A 50 -11.13 -2.12 -12.60
CA THR A 50 -9.98 -2.93 -12.16
C THR A 50 -9.98 -3.10 -10.64
N LEU A 51 -10.29 -2.04 -9.89
CA LEU A 51 -10.45 -2.11 -8.42
C LEU A 51 -11.57 -3.07 -8.04
N VAL A 52 -12.75 -2.94 -8.65
CA VAL A 52 -13.89 -3.82 -8.40
C VAL A 52 -13.52 -5.27 -8.71
N LYS A 53 -12.90 -5.52 -9.88
CA LYS A 53 -12.43 -6.87 -10.25
C LYS A 53 -11.42 -7.43 -9.27
N LEU A 54 -10.52 -6.60 -8.73
CA LEU A 54 -9.51 -7.02 -7.74
C LEU A 54 -10.17 -7.42 -6.41
N LEU A 55 -11.12 -6.60 -5.95
CA LEU A 55 -11.87 -6.87 -4.72
C LEU A 55 -12.76 -8.11 -4.87
N LEU A 56 -13.31 -8.34 -6.07
CA LEU A 56 -14.14 -9.51 -6.37
C LEU A 56 -13.33 -10.75 -6.78
N SER A 57 -12.10 -10.62 -7.30
CA SER A 57 -11.28 -11.78 -7.68
C SER A 57 -10.81 -12.55 -6.44
N ASP A 58 -10.59 -11.83 -5.34
CA ASP A 58 -10.25 -12.43 -4.06
C ASP A 58 -11.38 -13.31 -3.51
N ILE A 59 -12.63 -13.06 -3.91
CA ILE A 59 -13.80 -13.86 -3.57
C ILE A 59 -13.72 -15.29 -4.16
N GLY A 60 -13.03 -15.47 -5.29
CA GLY A 60 -12.96 -16.75 -6.02
C GLY A 60 -11.85 -17.71 -5.58
N ASN A 61 -10.79 -17.22 -4.91
CA ASN A 61 -9.56 -17.99 -4.67
C ASN A 61 -9.53 -18.77 -3.35
N GLY A 62 -10.68 -19.21 -2.83
CA GLY A 62 -10.74 -20.08 -1.65
C GLY A 62 -10.64 -19.34 -0.31
N MET A 63 -11.21 -18.14 -0.22
CA MET A 63 -11.37 -17.47 1.07
C MET A 63 -12.30 -18.24 2.01
N GLU A 64 -11.91 -18.28 3.29
CA GLU A 64 -12.74 -18.79 4.37
C GLU A 64 -14.13 -18.14 4.30
N ARG A 65 -15.16 -18.98 4.16
CA ARG A 65 -16.54 -18.55 4.30
C ARG A 65 -16.80 -18.29 5.77
N THR A 66 -17.50 -17.21 6.09
CA THR A 66 -18.07 -17.10 7.43
C THR A 66 -19.02 -18.30 7.66
N PRO A 67 -19.32 -18.68 8.91
CA PRO A 67 -20.32 -19.74 9.20
C PRO A 67 -21.70 -19.48 8.56
N LYS A 68 -21.95 -18.25 8.07
CA LYS A 68 -23.16 -17.82 7.38
C LYS A 68 -23.08 -17.90 5.84
N GLY A 69 -21.97 -18.38 5.28
CA GLY A 69 -21.79 -18.55 3.84
C GLY A 69 -21.47 -17.27 3.05
N GLU A 70 -21.16 -16.17 3.72
CA GLU A 70 -20.77 -14.91 3.08
C GLU A 70 -19.30 -14.94 2.69
N TYR A 71 -19.00 -14.34 1.54
CA TYR A 71 -17.64 -14.20 1.03
C TYR A 71 -16.86 -13.18 1.85
N LEU A 72 -15.71 -13.58 2.40
CA LEU A 72 -14.86 -12.70 3.17
C LEU A 72 -14.03 -11.83 2.22
N ILE A 73 -14.41 -10.57 1.99
CA ILE A 73 -13.54 -9.65 1.25
C ILE A 73 -12.33 -9.31 2.14
N ARG A 74 -11.13 -9.37 1.55
CA ARG A 74 -9.87 -9.00 2.21
C ARG A 74 -9.94 -7.56 2.74
N LYS A 75 -9.47 -7.32 3.96
CA LYS A 75 -9.48 -5.96 4.54
C LYS A 75 -8.56 -5.06 3.73
N THR A 76 -9.17 -4.20 2.92
CA THR A 76 -8.46 -3.44 1.88
C THR A 76 -8.48 -1.95 2.18
N LEU A 77 -7.30 -1.33 2.17
CA LEU A 77 -7.13 0.11 2.30
C LEU A 77 -6.80 0.71 0.93
N VAL A 78 -7.64 1.61 0.44
CA VAL A 78 -7.52 2.23 -0.88
C VAL A 78 -7.08 3.69 -0.72
N PHE A 79 -5.90 4.03 -1.22
CA PHE A 79 -5.41 5.40 -1.22
C PHE A 79 -5.79 6.15 -2.48
N VAL A 80 -6.27 7.38 -2.30
CA VAL A 80 -6.64 8.29 -3.38
C VAL A 80 -6.08 9.69 -3.10
N GLU A 81 -5.72 10.41 -4.15
CA GLU A 81 -5.16 11.75 -4.01
C GLU A 81 -6.27 12.78 -3.72
N ARG A 82 -7.42 12.65 -4.39
CA ARG A 82 -8.48 13.66 -4.38
C ARG A 82 -9.65 13.25 -3.49
N LYS A 83 -10.08 14.16 -2.60
CA LYS A 83 -11.30 13.99 -1.78
C LYS A 83 -12.54 13.64 -2.61
N ARG A 84 -12.79 14.34 -3.72
CA ARG A 84 -13.97 14.06 -4.55
C ARG A 84 -13.95 12.63 -5.09
N SER A 85 -12.77 12.12 -5.43
CA SER A 85 -12.60 10.73 -5.86
C SER A 85 -12.89 9.75 -4.72
N SER A 86 -12.49 10.04 -3.48
CA SER A 86 -12.76 9.14 -2.35
C SER A 86 -14.25 8.90 -2.14
N ASP A 87 -15.04 9.97 -2.15
CA ASP A 87 -16.49 9.88 -1.94
C ASP A 87 -17.20 9.19 -3.13
N MET A 88 -16.79 9.50 -4.36
CA MET A 88 -17.35 8.84 -5.56
C MET A 88 -17.03 7.35 -5.59
N LEU A 89 -15.81 6.94 -5.21
CA LEU A 89 -15.42 5.53 -5.14
C LEU A 89 -16.20 4.80 -4.06
N ALA A 90 -16.43 5.41 -2.90
CA ALA A 90 -17.22 4.79 -1.84
C ALA A 90 -18.66 4.54 -2.28
N ILE A 91 -19.27 5.50 -2.99
CA ILE A 91 -20.63 5.35 -3.55
C ILE A 91 -20.64 4.23 -4.61
N GLY A 92 -19.68 4.23 -5.53
CA GLY A 92 -19.59 3.23 -6.59
C GLY A 92 -19.39 1.81 -6.04
N LEU A 93 -18.55 1.64 -5.02
CA LEU A 93 -18.34 0.34 -4.37
C LEU A 93 -19.61 -0.14 -3.65
N LYS A 94 -20.34 0.75 -2.96
CA LYS A 94 -21.63 0.41 -2.34
C LYS A 94 -22.67 -0.04 -3.37
N GLN A 95 -22.71 0.60 -4.54
CA GLN A 95 -23.60 0.18 -5.64
C GLN A 95 -23.25 -1.22 -6.18
N ASN A 96 -21.99 -1.66 -6.03
CA ASN A 96 -21.54 -3.00 -6.39
C ASN A 96 -21.65 -4.00 -5.21
N ASN A 97 -22.45 -3.70 -4.18
CA ASN A 97 -22.62 -4.50 -2.96
C ASN A 97 -21.34 -4.69 -2.14
N ILE A 98 -20.35 -3.81 -2.29
CA ILE A 98 -19.11 -3.83 -1.49
C ILE A 98 -19.22 -2.78 -0.38
N GLN A 99 -19.09 -3.23 0.87
CA GLN A 99 -19.11 -2.33 2.02
C GLN A 99 -17.83 -1.49 2.08
N ALA A 100 -17.95 -0.23 1.68
CA ALA A 100 -16.86 0.74 1.65
C ALA A 100 -17.19 2.02 2.43
N ILE A 101 -16.18 2.59 3.10
CA ILE A 101 -16.27 3.91 3.76
C ILE A 101 -15.13 4.81 3.25
N SER A 102 -15.41 6.10 3.03
CA SER A 102 -14.39 7.11 2.73
C SER A 102 -14.00 7.90 3.97
N ILE A 103 -12.69 8.04 4.21
CA ILE A 103 -12.09 8.98 5.15
C ILE A 103 -11.39 10.07 4.35
N ASN A 104 -11.69 11.31 4.68
CA ASN A 104 -11.04 12.50 4.14
C ASN A 104 -10.88 13.53 5.26
N ARG A 105 -10.16 14.62 5.01
CA ARG A 105 -9.87 15.67 6.00
C ARG A 105 -11.10 16.37 6.60
N ASP A 106 -12.27 16.22 5.98
CA ASP A 106 -13.52 16.83 6.46
C ASP A 106 -14.23 15.93 7.49
N ARG A 107 -13.74 14.71 7.69
CA ARG A 107 -14.22 13.80 8.74
C ARG A 107 -13.59 14.17 10.08
N THR A 108 -14.36 14.02 11.15
CA THR A 108 -13.85 14.21 12.51
C THR A 108 -12.94 13.04 12.90
N LEU A 109 -12.00 13.25 13.82
CA LEU A 109 -11.12 12.19 14.32
C LEU A 109 -11.91 10.98 14.83
N GLU A 110 -13.03 11.22 15.52
CA GLU A 110 -13.94 10.17 15.99
C GLU A 110 -14.50 9.31 14.85
N GLN A 111 -14.92 9.94 13.74
CA GLN A 111 -15.38 9.23 12.55
C GLN A 111 -14.27 8.40 11.91
N CYS A 112 -13.05 8.94 11.87
CA CYS A 112 -11.88 8.26 11.34
C CYS A 112 -11.52 7.02 12.17
N LEU A 113 -11.50 7.16 13.51
CA LEU A 113 -11.23 6.06 14.43
C LEU A 113 -12.30 4.97 14.30
N LYS A 114 -13.58 5.36 14.29
CA LYS A 114 -14.69 4.42 14.09
C LYS A 114 -14.58 3.65 12.78
N ALA A 115 -14.23 4.33 11.69
CA ALA A 115 -14.05 3.67 10.40
C ALA A 115 -12.84 2.70 10.40
N ALA A 116 -11.76 3.05 11.09
CA ALA A 116 -10.62 2.15 11.29
C ALA A 116 -10.99 0.92 12.14
N GLU A 117 -11.79 1.10 13.20
CA GLU A 117 -12.31 0.01 14.03
C GLU A 117 -13.30 -0.88 13.25
N ASP A 118 -14.17 -0.30 12.43
CA ASP A 118 -15.10 -1.05 11.60
C ASP A 118 -14.33 -1.89 10.55
N LEU A 119 -13.20 -1.40 10.03
CA LEU A 119 -12.30 -2.18 9.17
C LEU A 119 -11.61 -3.30 9.95
N ALA A 120 -11.07 -2.99 11.13
CA ALA A 120 -10.38 -3.95 11.97
C ALA A 120 -11.32 -5.08 12.44
N SER A 121 -12.57 -4.76 12.75
CA SER A 121 -13.62 -5.73 13.11
C SER A 121 -14.23 -6.47 11.91
N GLY A 122 -13.94 -6.03 10.68
CA GLY A 122 -14.46 -6.65 9.45
C GLY A 122 -15.91 -6.31 9.12
N LYS A 123 -16.50 -5.32 9.80
CA LYS A 123 -17.83 -4.77 9.43
C LYS A 123 -17.81 -4.02 8.11
N ILE A 124 -16.64 -3.54 7.71
CA ILE A 124 -16.40 -3.02 6.37
C ILE A 124 -15.23 -3.78 5.77
N ALA A 125 -15.30 -3.99 4.46
CA ALA A 125 -14.26 -4.66 3.71
C ALA A 125 -13.22 -3.65 3.19
N VAL A 126 -13.68 -2.46 2.80
CA VAL A 126 -12.86 -1.48 2.09
C VAL A 126 -12.90 -0.13 2.79
N LEU A 127 -11.72 0.43 3.03
CA LEU A 127 -11.56 1.78 3.55
C LEU A 127 -10.84 2.63 2.51
N ILE A 128 -11.46 3.71 2.06
CA ILE A 128 -10.87 4.63 1.08
C ILE A 128 -10.35 5.86 1.84
N VAL A 129 -9.09 6.21 1.66
CA VAL A 129 -8.44 7.28 2.43
C VAL A 129 -7.66 8.22 1.53
N THR A 130 -7.60 9.49 1.91
CA THR A 130 -6.66 10.48 1.35
C THR A 130 -5.43 10.59 2.22
N ASP A 131 -4.26 10.93 1.65
CA ASP A 131 -3.01 11.07 2.42
C ASP A 131 -3.15 11.97 3.65
N ASP A 132 -3.78 13.13 3.47
CA ASP A 132 -4.02 14.11 4.54
C ASP A 132 -4.82 13.53 5.72
N ALA A 133 -5.65 12.52 5.47
CA ALA A 133 -6.48 11.90 6.49
C ALA A 133 -5.74 10.83 7.30
N THR A 134 -4.61 10.31 6.79
CA THR A 134 -3.88 9.21 7.43
C THR A 134 -2.84 9.66 8.46
N ARG A 135 -2.49 10.95 8.48
CA ARG A 135 -1.53 11.51 9.44
C ARG A 135 -2.08 11.41 10.87
N GLY A 136 -1.47 10.54 11.68
CA GLY A 136 -1.88 10.31 13.07
C GLY A 136 -2.91 9.19 13.28
N LEU A 137 -3.32 8.49 12.21
CA LEU A 137 -4.14 7.29 12.31
C LEU A 137 -3.30 6.05 12.09
N LYS A 138 -3.51 5.04 12.94
CA LYS A 138 -2.89 3.72 12.76
C LYS A 138 -3.97 2.72 12.36
N PHE A 139 -3.92 2.28 11.11
CA PHE A 139 -4.78 1.20 10.63
C PHE A 139 -4.17 -0.14 11.04
N THR A 140 -4.97 -1.02 11.66
CA THR A 140 -4.51 -2.33 12.13
C THR A 140 -5.28 -3.44 11.40
N GLY A 141 -4.57 -4.52 11.05
CA GLY A 141 -5.19 -5.67 10.38
C GLY A 141 -5.56 -5.40 8.92
N VAL A 142 -4.91 -4.44 8.28
CA VAL A 142 -5.04 -4.21 6.83
C VAL A 142 -4.21 -5.26 6.10
N GLU A 143 -4.87 -6.02 5.24
CA GLU A 143 -4.28 -7.14 4.52
C GLU A 143 -3.75 -6.68 3.16
N THR A 144 -4.53 -5.83 2.48
CA THR A 144 -4.19 -5.32 1.15
C THR A 144 -4.20 -3.80 1.15
N VAL A 145 -3.17 -3.18 0.60
CA VAL A 145 -3.18 -1.74 0.28
C VAL A 145 -3.27 -1.57 -1.22
N VAL A 146 -4.17 -0.72 -1.68
CA VAL A 146 -4.32 -0.36 -3.10
C VAL A 146 -4.09 1.13 -3.27
N ASN A 147 -3.03 1.51 -3.97
CA ASN A 147 -2.82 2.88 -4.40
C ASN A 147 -3.61 3.09 -5.70
N PHE A 148 -4.83 3.62 -5.59
CA PHE A 148 -5.67 3.90 -6.75
C PHE A 148 -5.10 5.05 -7.57
N ASP A 149 -4.64 6.10 -6.88
CA ASP A 149 -3.85 7.17 -7.47
C ASP A 149 -2.48 7.16 -6.80
N LEU A 150 -1.42 7.28 -7.57
CA LEU A 150 -0.06 7.42 -7.05
C LEU A 150 0.13 8.82 -6.45
N PRO A 151 0.98 8.97 -5.41
CA PRO A 151 1.23 10.27 -4.81
C PRO A 151 1.87 11.23 -5.81
N GLU A 152 1.32 12.44 -5.90
CA GLU A 152 1.79 13.46 -6.84
C GLU A 152 3.00 14.26 -6.29
N GLN A 153 2.98 14.57 -5.00
CA GLN A 153 4.02 15.32 -4.29
C GLN A 153 4.70 14.43 -3.26
N ASP A 154 5.99 14.66 -3.01
CA ASP A 154 6.80 13.85 -2.08
C ASP A 154 6.60 12.34 -2.34
N ALA A 155 6.57 11.97 -3.63
CA ALA A 155 6.09 10.67 -4.11
C ALA A 155 6.72 9.51 -3.36
N SER A 156 8.02 9.61 -3.07
CA SER A 156 8.76 8.60 -2.33
C SER A 156 8.30 8.44 -0.88
N GLU A 157 8.23 9.54 -0.13
CA GLU A 157 7.91 9.51 1.30
C GLU A 157 6.45 9.12 1.51
N ARG A 158 5.53 9.70 0.73
CA ARG A 158 4.10 9.38 0.82
C ARG A 158 3.85 7.93 0.42
N TYR A 159 4.48 7.44 -0.64
CA TYR A 159 4.36 6.04 -1.03
C TYR A 159 4.80 5.09 0.08
N ILE A 160 5.97 5.34 0.69
CA ILE A 160 6.48 4.56 1.83
C ILE A 160 5.49 4.59 3.00
N HIS A 161 4.91 5.76 3.31
CA HIS A 161 3.90 5.88 4.37
C HIS A 161 2.62 5.09 4.06
N ARG A 162 2.15 5.13 2.80
CA ARG A 162 0.96 4.39 2.34
C ARG A 162 1.16 2.87 2.45
N ILE A 163 2.31 2.37 1.99
CA ILE A 163 2.65 0.94 2.10
C ILE A 163 2.90 0.53 3.56
N GLY A 164 3.48 1.41 4.36
CA GLY A 164 3.70 1.20 5.80
C GLY A 164 2.42 1.04 6.63
N CYS A 165 1.25 1.37 6.07
CA CYS A 165 -0.04 1.16 6.73
C CYS A 165 -0.56 -0.28 6.65
N CYS A 166 -0.01 -1.14 5.77
CA CYS A 166 -0.44 -2.54 5.71
C CYS A 166 0.30 -3.42 6.72
N THR A 167 -0.39 -4.43 7.26
CA THR A 167 0.17 -5.40 8.21
C THR A 167 0.68 -6.67 7.51
N GLY A 168 0.92 -6.61 6.20
CA GLY A 168 1.81 -7.57 5.52
C GLY A 168 1.13 -8.65 4.68
N ARG A 169 0.51 -8.28 3.55
CA ARG A 169 0.35 -9.23 2.44
C ARG A 169 0.72 -8.63 1.09
N VAL A 170 -0.02 -7.63 0.62
CA VAL A 170 0.18 -7.12 -0.75
C VAL A 170 -0.11 -5.62 -0.83
N GLY A 171 0.78 -4.88 -1.50
CA GLY A 171 0.58 -3.50 -1.94
C GLY A 171 0.43 -3.46 -3.45
N ILE A 172 -0.73 -3.01 -3.95
CA ILE A 172 -1.02 -2.94 -5.39
C ILE A 172 -1.12 -1.47 -5.77
N SER A 173 -0.40 -1.05 -6.81
CA SER A 173 -0.35 0.35 -7.23
C SER A 173 -0.77 0.50 -8.67
N PHE A 174 -1.73 1.39 -8.94
CA PHE A 174 -2.22 1.68 -10.29
C PHE A 174 -1.43 2.82 -10.89
N PHE A 175 -0.67 2.50 -11.94
CA PHE A 175 0.10 3.45 -12.72
C PHE A 175 -0.70 3.85 -13.96
N ASP A 176 -1.00 5.15 -14.10
CA ASP A 176 -1.67 5.65 -15.30
C ASP A 176 -0.65 6.15 -16.34
N PRO A 177 -0.46 5.45 -17.46
CA PRO A 177 0.52 5.87 -18.48
C PRO A 177 0.14 7.16 -19.21
N CYS A 178 -1.09 7.64 -19.06
CA CYS A 178 -1.55 8.89 -19.63
C CYS A 178 -1.44 10.07 -18.64
N SER A 179 -1.03 9.83 -17.41
CA SER A 179 -0.84 10.86 -16.38
C SER A 179 0.58 11.42 -16.44
N SER A 180 0.73 12.71 -16.74
CA SER A 180 2.04 13.38 -16.75
C SER A 180 2.77 13.25 -15.41
N LYS A 181 2.04 13.27 -14.29
CA LYS A 181 2.62 13.19 -12.95
C LYS A 181 3.13 11.78 -12.61
N ASP A 182 2.41 10.75 -13.04
CA ASP A 182 2.83 9.36 -12.86
C ASP A 182 4.11 9.10 -13.65
N LEU A 183 4.20 9.66 -14.88
CA LEU A 183 5.39 9.60 -15.71
C LEU A 183 6.57 10.34 -15.06
N GLU A 184 6.38 11.57 -14.58
CA GLU A 184 7.44 12.33 -13.90
C GLU A 184 8.00 11.58 -12.68
N ASN A 185 7.13 10.98 -11.87
CA ASN A 185 7.50 10.26 -10.66
C ASN A 185 7.95 8.81 -10.92
N ALA A 186 7.89 8.32 -12.16
CA ALA A 186 8.24 6.93 -12.51
C ALA A 186 9.65 6.55 -12.06
N SER A 187 10.61 7.47 -12.23
CA SER A 187 12.01 7.23 -11.84
C SER A 187 12.17 6.99 -10.34
N ASP A 188 11.38 7.64 -9.50
CA ASP A 188 11.43 7.49 -8.05
C ASP A 188 10.80 6.17 -7.60
N TYR A 189 9.70 5.76 -8.22
CA TYR A 189 9.11 4.43 -7.96
C TYR A 189 10.09 3.31 -8.29
N VAL A 190 10.81 3.40 -9.42
CA VAL A 190 11.86 2.42 -9.77
C VAL A 190 12.98 2.39 -8.72
N LYS A 191 13.43 3.55 -8.22
CA LYS A 191 14.45 3.62 -7.15
C LYS A 191 13.95 2.96 -5.86
N ILE A 192 12.70 3.21 -5.47
CA ILE A 192 12.09 2.64 -4.25
C ILE A 192 12.00 1.11 -4.39
N MET A 193 11.47 0.61 -5.50
CA MET A 193 11.34 -0.84 -5.72
C MET A 193 12.70 -1.54 -5.71
N LYS A 194 13.71 -0.97 -6.38
CA LYS A 194 15.09 -1.48 -6.34
C LYS A 194 15.67 -1.46 -4.93
N ARG A 195 15.42 -0.40 -4.17
CA ARG A 195 15.87 -0.28 -2.77
C ARG A 195 15.22 -1.32 -1.86
N LEU A 196 13.95 -1.65 -2.11
CA LEU A 196 13.20 -2.66 -1.36
C LEU A 196 13.45 -4.10 -1.88
N GLY A 197 14.21 -4.26 -2.97
CA GLY A 197 14.56 -5.56 -3.53
C GLY A 197 13.41 -6.26 -4.28
N HIS A 198 12.38 -5.51 -4.69
CA HIS A 198 11.27 -6.05 -5.48
C HIS A 198 11.54 -6.00 -6.98
N GLU A 199 10.95 -6.94 -7.72
CA GLU A 199 10.98 -6.94 -9.19
C GLU A 199 10.24 -5.72 -9.74
N VAL A 200 10.92 -4.96 -10.58
CA VAL A 200 10.35 -3.80 -11.26
C VAL A 200 9.75 -4.27 -12.58
N PRO A 201 8.46 -4.01 -12.84
CA PRO A 201 7.86 -4.36 -14.12
C PRO A 201 8.56 -3.70 -15.31
N ASP A 202 8.69 -4.44 -16.41
CA ASP A 202 9.38 -3.98 -17.64
C ASP A 202 8.81 -2.66 -18.16
N PHE A 203 7.50 -2.45 -18.07
CA PHE A 203 6.87 -1.21 -18.53
C PHE A 203 7.35 0.04 -17.77
N LEU A 204 7.74 -0.08 -16.49
CA LEU A 204 8.33 1.04 -15.75
C LEU A 204 9.75 1.32 -16.22
N HIS A 205 10.52 0.29 -16.57
CA HIS A 205 11.84 0.45 -17.16
C HIS A 205 11.78 1.15 -18.53
N GLU A 206 10.84 0.75 -19.38
CA GLU A 206 10.61 1.38 -20.69
C GLU A 206 10.25 2.86 -20.56
N ILE A 207 9.34 3.21 -19.64
CA ILE A 207 8.91 4.59 -19.42
C ILE A 207 10.08 5.48 -18.98
N VAL A 208 10.89 5.00 -18.03
CA VAL A 208 12.06 5.75 -17.56
C VAL A 208 13.12 5.87 -18.66
N ALA A 209 13.29 4.82 -19.48
CA ALA A 209 14.23 4.85 -20.61
C ALA A 209 13.83 5.84 -21.71
N VAL A 210 12.53 6.06 -21.93
CA VAL A 210 12.00 7.03 -22.92
C VAL A 210 12.11 8.48 -22.43
N GLN A 211 12.22 8.69 -21.12
CA GLN A 211 12.37 10.03 -20.52
C GLN A 211 13.82 10.52 -20.40
N MET A 212 14.80 9.64 -20.58
CA MET A 212 16.24 9.97 -20.62
C MET A 212 16.68 10.37 -22.03
#